data_AF-A0A0C2XHM5-F1
#
_entry.id   AF-A0A0C2XHM5-F1
#
_cell.length_a   1.000
_cell.length_b   1.000
_cell.length_c   1.000
_cell.angle_alpha   90.00
_cell.angle_beta   90.00
_cell.angle_gamma   90.00
#
_symmetry.space_group_name_H-M   'P 1'
#
loop_
_entity.id
_entity.type
_entity.pdbx_description
1 polymer ?
#
loop_
_entity_poly.entity_id
_entity_poly.type
_entity_poly.pdbx_seq_one_letter_code
_entity_poly.pdbx_strand_id
1 'polypeptide(L)'
;MAEEPSLLDKLDKVAPLAQFDAFPKLPSTYKARSESRGFMTVFVAFMALMLSLNDIGEFIWGWPDYEFSVDRNKSSLLSINVDIVVAMPCNLLSVDLRDAMGDRLFLSGGLRQDGTFFDVGQATALREHSAALSARQAVSQSRKSRGMFAWIFKRNKSLFKPTYNYKEGGTACRISGTLIVKRVTANLHITLLGHGYASYEHVDHKRTYLHLLSRDSRY
;
A
#
# COMPACT_ATOMS: atom_id res chain seq x y z
N MET A 1 -27.36 25.73 -48.92
CA MET A 1 -25.95 25.45 -48.58
C MET A 1 -25.66 24.07 -49.15
N ALA A 2 -24.98 24.01 -50.31
CA ALA A 2 -24.70 22.74 -50.98
C ALA A 2 -23.59 22.02 -50.23
N GLU A 3 -23.83 20.78 -49.84
CA GLU A 3 -22.85 19.92 -49.17
C GLU A 3 -21.91 19.37 -50.24
N GLU A 4 -20.62 19.72 -50.17
CA GLU A 4 -19.57 19.21 -51.05
C GLU A 4 -19.50 17.67 -50.91
N PRO A 5 -19.53 16.89 -52.01
CA PRO A 5 -19.45 15.43 -51.91
C PRO A 5 -18.08 15.00 -51.38
N SER A 6 -18.09 13.99 -50.50
CA SER A 6 -16.91 13.51 -49.78
C SER A 6 -15.79 13.10 -50.76
N LEU A 7 -14.53 13.31 -50.36
CA LEU A 7 -13.36 12.94 -51.18
C LEU A 7 -13.36 11.45 -51.54
N LEU A 8 -13.97 10.60 -50.71
CA LEU A 8 -14.10 9.17 -50.94
C LEU A 8 -15.05 8.88 -52.11
N ASP A 9 -16.16 9.61 -52.24
CA ASP A 9 -17.09 9.45 -53.37
C ASP A 9 -16.48 9.92 -54.69
N LYS A 10 -15.61 10.94 -54.65
CA LYS A 10 -14.88 11.41 -55.82
C LYS A 10 -13.82 10.39 -56.26
N LEU A 11 -13.15 9.73 -55.32
CA LEU A 11 -12.15 8.69 -55.60
C LEU A 11 -12.79 7.41 -56.16
N ASP A 12 -13.92 6.96 -55.60
CA ASP A 12 -14.63 5.75 -56.05
C ASP A 12 -15.23 5.91 -57.47
N LYS A 13 -15.56 7.14 -57.88
CA LYS A 13 -16.06 7.46 -59.23
C LYS A 13 -14.98 7.41 -60.30
N VAL A 14 -13.73 7.74 -59.95
CA VAL A 14 -12.61 7.84 -60.91
C VAL A 14 -11.94 6.48 -61.10
N ALA A 15 -11.89 5.67 -60.05
CA ALA A 15 -11.50 4.29 -60.16
C ALA A 15 -12.20 3.48 -59.06
N PRO A 16 -13.21 2.66 -59.39
CA PRO A 16 -13.87 1.84 -58.39
C PRO A 16 -12.81 0.90 -57.81
N LEU A 17 -12.50 1.05 -56.52
CA LEU A 17 -11.43 0.30 -55.86
C LEU A 17 -11.69 -1.22 -55.91
N ALA A 18 -12.94 -1.62 -56.17
CA ALA A 18 -13.35 -3.00 -56.44
C ALA A 18 -12.78 -3.62 -57.73
N GLN A 19 -12.18 -2.81 -58.62
CA GLN A 19 -11.77 -3.23 -59.96
C GLN A 19 -10.25 -3.20 -60.20
N PHE A 20 -9.45 -2.76 -59.22
CA PHE A 20 -8.00 -2.95 -59.20
C PHE A 20 -7.61 -4.36 -58.75
N ASP A 21 -8.19 -5.38 -59.39
CA ASP A 21 -7.77 -6.77 -59.26
C ASP A 21 -7.11 -7.17 -60.57
N ALA A 22 -5.77 -7.18 -60.59
CA ALA A 22 -4.96 -7.38 -61.79
C ALA A 22 -5.00 -8.83 -62.32
N PHE A 23 -5.81 -9.71 -61.72
CA PHE A 23 -5.91 -11.13 -62.08
C PHE A 23 -7.36 -11.53 -62.46
N PRO A 24 -7.56 -12.24 -63.58
CA PRO A 24 -8.87 -12.77 -63.93
C PRO A 24 -9.34 -13.77 -62.87
N LYS A 25 -10.56 -13.59 -62.36
CA LYS A 25 -11.12 -14.47 -61.32
C LYS A 25 -11.32 -15.88 -61.88
N LEU A 26 -10.70 -16.87 -61.23
CA LEU A 26 -10.85 -18.28 -61.61
C LEU A 26 -12.32 -18.74 -61.52
N PRO A 27 -12.80 -19.57 -62.46
CA PRO A 27 -14.13 -20.19 -62.39
C PRO A 27 -14.29 -20.99 -61.10
N SER A 28 -15.52 -21.10 -60.58
CA SER A 28 -15.82 -21.86 -59.36
C SER A 28 -15.44 -23.34 -59.46
N THR A 29 -15.39 -23.90 -60.67
CA THR A 29 -14.98 -25.28 -60.97
C THR A 29 -13.50 -25.57 -60.69
N TYR A 30 -12.64 -24.55 -60.68
CA TYR A 30 -11.22 -24.67 -60.35
C TYR A 30 -10.90 -24.24 -58.91
N LYS A 31 -11.93 -23.95 -58.09
CA LYS A 31 -11.79 -23.56 -56.68
C LYS A 31 -12.18 -24.72 -55.77
N ALA A 32 -11.22 -25.32 -55.10
CA ALA A 32 -11.48 -26.27 -54.02
C ALA A 32 -12.06 -25.52 -52.80
N ARG A 33 -13.39 -25.44 -52.67
CA ARG A 33 -14.06 -24.91 -51.48
C ARG A 33 -14.24 -26.01 -50.45
N SER A 34 -13.80 -25.75 -49.23
CA SER A 34 -13.97 -26.64 -48.09
C SER A 34 -14.76 -25.89 -47.02
N GLU A 35 -16.00 -26.33 -46.78
CA GLU A 35 -16.92 -25.65 -45.85
C GLU A 35 -16.48 -25.80 -44.38
N SER A 36 -15.89 -26.94 -44.03
CA SER A 36 -15.43 -27.26 -42.66
C SER A 36 -14.21 -26.45 -42.19
N ARG A 37 -13.38 -25.96 -43.12
CA ARG A 37 -12.14 -25.23 -42.77
C ARG A 37 -12.39 -23.87 -42.12
N GLY A 38 -13.48 -23.17 -42.49
CA GLY A 38 -13.84 -21.88 -41.89
C GLY A 38 -14.27 -22.00 -40.43
N PHE A 39 -15.05 -23.04 -40.11
CA PHE A 39 -15.45 -23.34 -38.73
C PHE A 39 -14.23 -23.61 -37.84
N MET A 40 -13.28 -24.39 -38.35
CA MET A 40 -12.03 -24.68 -37.65
C MET A 40 -11.20 -23.42 -37.37
N THR A 41 -11.11 -22.49 -38.34
CA THR A 41 -10.40 -21.22 -38.11
C THR A 41 -11.07 -20.32 -37.07
N VAL A 42 -12.41 -20.26 -37.05
CA VAL A 42 -13.15 -19.47 -36.05
C VAL A 42 -12.99 -20.08 -34.66
N PHE A 43 -13.04 -21.41 -34.56
CA PHE A 43 -12.83 -22.12 -33.30
C PHE A 43 -11.43 -21.87 -32.73
N VAL A 44 -10.38 -21.98 -33.55
CA VAL A 44 -9.00 -21.71 -33.13
C VAL A 44 -8.82 -20.24 -32.73
N ALA A 45 -9.38 -19.29 -33.49
CA ALA A 45 -9.33 -17.87 -33.16
C ALA A 45 -10.03 -17.55 -31.83
N PHE A 46 -11.19 -18.16 -31.57
CA PHE A 46 -11.92 -18.02 -30.31
C PHE A 46 -11.11 -18.59 -29.13
N MET A 47 -10.52 -19.77 -29.28
CA MET A 47 -9.69 -20.39 -28.24
C MET A 47 -8.45 -19.54 -27.94
N ALA A 48 -7.78 -19.02 -28.98
CA ALA A 48 -6.64 -18.12 -28.84
C ALA A 48 -7.02 -16.80 -28.14
N LEU A 49 -8.18 -16.23 -28.47
CA LEU A 49 -8.71 -15.04 -27.80
C LEU A 49 -8.98 -15.31 -26.31
N MET A 50 -9.60 -16.46 -25.99
CA MET A 50 -9.90 -16.84 -24.60
C MET A 50 -8.62 -17.06 -23.77
N LEU A 51 -7.60 -17.69 -24.35
CA LEU A 51 -6.27 -17.79 -23.73
C LEU A 51 -5.64 -16.41 -23.51
N SER A 52 -5.70 -15.54 -24.51
CA SER A 52 -5.16 -14.18 -24.41
C SER A 52 -5.85 -13.36 -23.31
N LEU A 53 -7.18 -13.51 -23.15
CA LEU A 53 -7.92 -12.85 -22.08
C LEU A 53 -7.58 -13.40 -20.68
N ASN A 54 -7.26 -14.69 -20.57
CA ASN A 54 -6.76 -15.28 -19.33
C ASN A 54 -5.41 -14.65 -18.94
N ASP A 55 -4.45 -14.62 -19.87
CA ASP A 55 -3.13 -14.04 -19.64
C ASP A 55 -3.21 -12.55 -19.28
N ILE A 56 -4.12 -11.80 -19.92
CA ILE A 56 -4.40 -10.41 -19.56
C ILE A 56 -4.99 -10.31 -18.14
N GLY A 57 -5.86 -11.24 -17.78
CA GLY A 57 -6.42 -11.33 -16.43
C GLY A 57 -5.33 -11.58 -15.39
N GLU A 58 -4.44 -12.54 -15.62
CA GLU A 58 -3.29 -12.82 -14.75
C GLU A 58 -2.30 -11.66 -14.75
N PHE A 59 -2.08 -10.97 -15.86
CA PHE A 59 -1.21 -9.79 -15.89
C PHE A 59 -1.77 -8.64 -15.04
N ILE A 60 -3.09 -8.43 -15.04
CA ILE A 60 -3.73 -7.32 -14.31
C ILE A 60 -3.94 -7.68 -12.82
N TRP A 61 -4.33 -8.92 -12.52
CA TRP A 61 -4.74 -9.38 -11.17
C TRP A 61 -3.86 -10.49 -10.60
N GLY A 62 -2.70 -10.74 -11.20
CA GLY A 62 -1.78 -11.79 -10.80
C GLY A 62 -1.35 -11.72 -9.34
N TRP A 63 -0.96 -12.88 -8.83
CA TRP A 63 -0.52 -13.01 -7.45
C TRP A 63 0.88 -12.41 -7.27
N PRO A 64 1.12 -11.62 -6.22
CA PRO A 64 2.45 -11.12 -5.93
C PRO A 64 3.35 -12.25 -5.41
N ASP A 65 4.45 -12.52 -6.10
CA ASP A 65 5.52 -13.40 -5.62
C ASP A 65 6.53 -12.63 -4.75
N TYR A 66 7.03 -13.28 -3.71
CA TYR A 66 7.98 -12.71 -2.76
C TYR A 66 9.26 -13.54 -2.70
N GLU A 67 10.37 -12.94 -3.10
CA GLU A 67 11.70 -13.54 -3.05
C GLU A 67 12.59 -12.81 -2.04
N PHE A 68 13.47 -13.57 -1.38
CA PHE A 68 14.48 -13.01 -0.48
C PHE A 68 15.75 -12.72 -1.26
N SER A 69 16.18 -11.47 -1.27
CA SER A 69 17.44 -11.04 -1.88
C SER A 69 18.33 -10.38 -0.84
N VAL A 70 19.65 -10.41 -1.05
CA VAL A 70 20.60 -9.65 -0.23
C VAL A 70 20.30 -8.16 -0.36
N ASP A 71 20.08 -7.50 0.76
CA ASP A 71 19.88 -6.06 0.76
C ASP A 71 21.20 -5.33 0.51
N ARG A 72 21.30 -4.69 -0.66
CA ARG A 72 22.48 -3.90 -1.07
C ARG A 72 22.36 -2.43 -0.66
N ASN A 73 21.23 -2.02 -0.08
CA ASN A 73 21.01 -0.63 0.30
C ASN A 73 21.83 -0.27 1.55
N LYS A 74 22.77 0.67 1.36
CA LYS A 74 23.66 1.18 2.41
C LYS A 74 23.07 2.36 3.20
N SER A 75 21.76 2.63 3.11
CA SER A 75 21.13 3.68 3.90
C SER A 75 21.40 3.46 5.39
N SER A 76 22.12 4.41 5.99
CA SER A 76 22.48 4.38 7.41
C SER A 76 21.31 4.79 8.31
N LEU A 77 20.28 5.42 7.74
CA LEU A 77 19.11 5.93 8.46
C LEU A 77 17.84 5.21 8.01
N LEU A 78 16.91 5.05 8.95
CA LEU A 78 15.60 4.45 8.80
C LEU A 78 14.56 5.35 9.48
N SER A 79 13.46 5.66 8.79
CA SER A 79 12.31 6.32 9.39
C SER A 79 11.34 5.29 9.97
N ILE A 80 11.11 5.35 11.28
CA ILE A 80 10.14 4.51 11.98
C ILE A 80 8.93 5.39 12.33
N ASN A 81 7.75 4.98 11.87
CA ASN A 81 6.50 5.62 12.27
C ASN A 81 5.92 4.87 13.47
N VAL A 82 5.62 5.60 14.54
CA VAL A 82 5.05 5.04 15.77
C VAL A 82 3.71 5.73 16.03
N ASP A 83 2.69 4.97 16.36
CA ASP A 83 1.40 5.46 16.87
C ASP A 83 0.89 4.43 17.90
N ILE A 84 1.01 4.77 19.19
CA ILE A 84 0.69 3.84 20.28
C ILE A 84 -0.07 4.63 21.36
N VAL A 85 -1.06 4.00 21.97
CA VAL A 85 -1.79 4.52 23.12
C VAL A 85 -1.41 3.71 24.35
N VAL A 86 -0.98 4.40 25.39
CA VAL A 86 -0.56 3.83 26.67
C VAL A 86 -1.59 4.23 27.71
N ALA A 87 -2.05 3.30 28.55
CA ALA A 87 -3.00 3.54 29.63
C ALA A 87 -2.39 4.28 30.84
N MET A 88 -1.58 5.31 30.59
CA MET A 88 -0.93 6.16 31.60
C MET A 88 -0.90 7.61 31.11
N PRO A 89 -0.91 8.60 32.01
CA PRO A 89 -0.86 10.02 31.62
C PRO A 89 0.52 10.39 31.07
N CYS A 90 0.56 11.28 30.07
CA CYS A 90 1.78 11.60 29.32
C CYS A 90 2.90 12.18 30.18
N ASN A 91 2.56 12.95 31.22
CA ASN A 91 3.55 13.58 32.11
C ASN A 91 4.33 12.57 32.96
N LEU A 92 3.89 11.32 33.06
CA LEU A 92 4.55 10.27 33.84
C LEU A 92 5.34 9.29 32.97
N LEU A 93 5.37 9.49 31.65
CA LEU A 93 5.97 8.57 30.69
C LEU A 93 7.25 9.16 30.09
N SER A 94 8.26 8.30 29.96
CA SER A 94 9.48 8.54 29.19
C SER A 94 9.53 7.57 28.01
N VAL A 95 9.92 8.09 26.85
CA VAL A 95 10.15 7.27 25.65
C VAL A 95 11.62 7.40 25.26
N ASP A 96 12.28 6.25 25.26
CA ASP A 96 13.71 6.12 25.05
C ASP A 96 13.98 5.10 23.95
N LEU A 97 14.96 5.37 23.09
CA LEU A 97 15.44 4.41 22.10
C LEU A 97 16.88 4.04 22.42
N ARG A 98 17.15 2.73 22.48
CA ARG A 98 18.49 2.17 22.67
C ARG A 98 18.92 1.39 21.45
N ASP A 99 20.00 1.82 20.85
CA ASP A 99 20.65 1.13 19.74
C ASP A 99 21.65 0.07 20.25
N ALA A 100 22.09 -0.85 19.38
CA ALA A 100 23.15 -1.82 19.65
C ALA A 100 24.47 -1.18 20.06
N MET A 101 24.71 0.06 19.61
CA MET A 101 25.87 0.87 20.02
C MET A 101 25.76 1.40 21.46
N GLY A 102 24.62 1.18 22.14
CA GLY A 102 24.37 1.67 23.49
C GLY A 102 23.97 3.15 23.55
N ASP A 103 23.97 3.86 22.41
CA ASP A 103 23.48 5.23 22.29
C ASP A 103 22.02 5.29 22.80
N ARG A 104 21.79 6.12 23.83
CA ARG A 104 20.45 6.46 24.31
C ARG A 104 20.03 7.76 23.64
N LEU A 105 19.03 7.70 22.77
CA LEU A 105 18.37 8.90 22.26
C LEU A 105 17.12 9.15 23.09
N PHE A 106 17.15 10.23 23.89
CA PHE A 106 15.99 10.66 24.66
C PHE A 106 14.99 11.30 23.70
N LEU A 107 13.92 10.56 23.36
CA LEU A 107 12.96 10.94 22.32
C LEU A 107 11.70 11.59 22.88
N SER A 108 11.64 11.85 24.19
CA SER A 108 10.47 12.48 24.83
C SER A 108 10.10 13.84 24.24
N GLY A 109 11.04 14.56 23.59
CA GLY A 109 10.78 15.80 22.87
C GLY A 109 10.61 15.66 21.34
N GLY A 110 10.91 14.48 20.78
CA GLY A 110 10.82 14.21 19.34
C GLY A 110 9.50 13.59 18.91
N LEU A 111 8.75 13.01 19.85
CA LEU A 111 7.44 12.41 19.59
C LEU A 111 6.32 13.26 20.17
N ARG A 112 5.20 13.35 19.46
CA ARG A 112 4.01 14.04 19.94
C ARG A 112 3.30 13.15 20.96
N GLN A 113 3.11 13.68 22.15
CA GLN A 113 2.39 13.03 23.25
C GLN A 113 1.08 13.76 23.52
N ASP A 114 -0.03 13.15 23.12
CA ASP A 114 -1.37 13.72 23.30
C ASP A 114 -2.13 12.96 24.41
N GLY A 115 -2.69 13.69 25.37
CA GLY A 115 -3.54 13.10 26.42
C GLY A 115 -4.90 12.64 25.85
N THR A 116 -5.33 11.43 26.23
CA THR A 116 -6.58 10.79 25.79
C THR A 116 -7.18 9.91 26.89
N PHE A 117 -8.30 9.25 26.59
CA PHE A 117 -8.85 8.19 27.41
C PHE A 117 -8.55 6.82 26.81
N PHE A 118 -8.27 5.84 27.66
CA PHE A 118 -8.05 4.46 27.24
C PHE A 118 -9.40 3.79 26.94
N ASP A 119 -9.70 3.57 25.66
CA ASP A 119 -10.91 2.86 25.23
C ASP A 119 -10.53 1.56 24.50
N VAL A 120 -10.79 0.43 25.16
CA VAL A 120 -10.57 -0.92 24.61
C VAL A 120 -11.51 -1.20 23.43
N GLY A 121 -12.67 -0.55 23.35
CA GLY A 121 -13.60 -0.68 22.22
C GLY A 121 -12.98 -0.19 20.90
N GLN A 122 -12.10 0.82 20.95
CA GLN A 122 -11.35 1.31 19.79
C GLN A 122 -10.20 0.37 19.37
N ALA A 123 -9.81 -0.56 20.24
CA ALA A 123 -8.80 -1.57 19.95
C ALA A 123 -9.31 -2.68 19.00
N THR A 124 -10.59 -2.71 18.65
CA THR A 124 -11.13 -3.66 17.67
C THR A 124 -10.52 -3.51 16.28
N ALA A 125 -10.04 -2.31 15.92
CA ALA A 125 -9.23 -2.10 14.72
C ALA A 125 -7.86 -2.82 14.76
N LEU A 126 -7.43 -3.33 15.93
CA LEU A 126 -6.13 -3.98 16.14
C LEU A 126 -6.21 -5.50 16.09
N ARG A 127 -7.36 -6.11 16.44
CA ARG A 127 -7.53 -7.57 16.42
C ARG A 127 -7.22 -8.19 15.05
N GLU A 128 -7.51 -7.45 13.99
CA GLU A 128 -7.29 -7.90 12.61
C GLU A 128 -5.83 -7.73 12.15
N HIS A 129 -5.02 -6.95 12.89
CA HIS A 129 -3.59 -6.71 12.61
C HIS A 129 -2.63 -7.41 13.58
N SER A 130 -3.09 -7.75 14.79
CA SER A 130 -2.31 -8.52 15.77
C SER A 130 -2.30 -10.02 15.47
N ALA A 131 -3.19 -10.51 14.60
CA ALA A 131 -3.02 -11.80 13.98
C ALA A 131 -1.73 -11.72 13.16
N ALA A 132 -0.66 -12.38 13.63
CA ALA A 132 0.70 -12.27 13.12
C ALA A 132 0.73 -12.17 11.58
N LEU A 133 0.75 -10.94 11.07
CA LEU A 133 0.77 -10.69 9.65
C LEU A 133 2.08 -11.29 9.17
N SER A 134 1.99 -12.30 8.30
CA SER A 134 3.19 -12.79 7.64
C SER A 134 3.89 -11.61 6.97
N ALA A 135 5.22 -11.61 6.91
CA ALA A 135 5.98 -10.54 6.27
C ALA A 135 5.46 -10.22 4.85
N ARG A 136 4.96 -11.25 4.14
CA ARG A 136 4.30 -11.15 2.83
C ARG A 136 3.01 -10.32 2.87
N GLN A 137 2.19 -10.52 3.90
CA GLN A 137 0.93 -9.78 4.06
C GLN A 137 1.15 -8.31 4.42
N ALA A 138 2.17 -8.03 5.24
CA ALA A 138 2.57 -6.66 5.54
C ALA A 138 3.03 -5.91 4.26
N VAL A 139 3.82 -6.56 3.39
CA VAL A 139 4.33 -5.96 2.15
C VAL A 139 3.22 -5.76 1.10
N SER A 140 2.34 -6.75 0.88
CA SER A 140 1.19 -6.57 -0.05
C SER A 140 0.26 -5.45 0.40
N GLN A 141 -0.02 -5.37 1.70
CA GLN A 141 -0.88 -4.34 2.26
C GLN A 141 -0.28 -2.94 2.09
N SER A 142 1.04 -2.80 2.22
CA SER A 142 1.76 -1.55 1.93
C SER A 142 1.64 -1.15 0.44
N ARG A 143 1.67 -2.12 -0.48
CA ARG A 143 1.60 -1.85 -1.94
C ARG A 143 0.20 -1.54 -2.48
N LYS A 144 -0.90 -1.87 -1.77
CA LYS A 144 -2.28 -1.55 -2.21
C LYS A 144 -2.54 -0.06 -2.48
N SER A 145 -1.69 0.83 -1.99
CA SER A 145 -1.75 2.27 -2.25
C SER A 145 -1.17 2.70 -3.62
N ARG A 146 -0.62 1.77 -4.43
CA ARG A 146 0.13 2.08 -5.67
C ARG A 146 -0.49 1.54 -6.97
N GLY A 147 -1.82 1.40 -7.04
CA GLY A 147 -2.50 1.06 -8.30
C GLY A 147 -2.27 2.10 -9.42
N MET A 148 -2.48 1.72 -10.68
CA MET A 148 -2.26 2.60 -11.87
C MET A 148 -3.02 3.94 -11.81
N PHE A 149 -4.12 4.01 -11.06
CA PHE A 149 -4.91 5.24 -10.84
C PHE A 149 -4.73 5.86 -9.45
N ALA A 150 -3.79 5.37 -8.64
CA ALA A 150 -3.57 5.86 -7.28
C ALA A 150 -3.16 7.33 -7.23
N TRP A 151 -2.53 7.85 -8.30
CA TRP A 151 -2.17 9.26 -8.41
C TRP A 151 -3.40 10.18 -8.54
N ILE A 152 -4.50 9.69 -9.12
CA ILE A 152 -5.77 10.44 -9.32
C ILE A 152 -6.54 10.54 -8.00
N PHE A 153 -6.49 9.52 -7.16
CA PHE A 153 -7.18 9.48 -5.86
C PHE A 153 -6.28 9.84 -4.66
N LYS A 154 -5.10 10.42 -4.93
CA LYS A 154 -4.10 10.72 -3.91
C LYS A 154 -4.55 11.92 -3.06
N ARG A 155 -5.43 11.69 -2.09
CA ARG A 155 -5.67 12.65 -1.01
C ARG A 155 -4.39 12.80 -0.21
N ASN A 156 -3.95 14.04 -0.01
CA ASN A 156 -2.89 14.39 0.92
C ASN A 156 -3.37 14.11 2.35
N LYS A 157 -3.29 12.85 2.77
CA LYS A 157 -3.58 12.43 4.13
C LYS A 157 -2.32 12.65 4.95
N SER A 158 -2.45 13.32 6.09
CA SER A 158 -1.37 13.34 7.08
C SER A 158 -1.03 11.90 7.48
N LEU A 159 0.27 11.62 7.64
CA LEU A 159 0.78 10.30 8.06
C LEU A 159 0.09 9.82 9.36
N PHE A 160 -0.22 10.76 10.24
CA PHE A 160 -0.91 10.52 11.50
C PHE A 160 -2.28 11.17 11.48
N LYS A 161 -3.31 10.39 11.84
CA LYS A 161 -4.67 10.90 12.08
C LYS A 161 -4.68 11.75 13.37
N PRO A 162 -5.54 12.77 13.46
CA PRO A 162 -5.69 13.55 14.69
C PRO A 162 -6.14 12.65 15.84
N THR A 163 -5.78 13.07 17.05
CA THR A 163 -6.07 12.33 18.28
C THR A 163 -7.56 12.40 18.61
N TYR A 164 -8.19 11.24 18.70
CA TYR A 164 -9.59 11.12 19.09
C TYR A 164 -9.74 11.36 20.59
N ASN A 165 -10.74 12.14 20.99
CA ASN A 165 -10.97 12.52 22.40
C ASN A 165 -9.71 13.11 23.08
N TYR A 166 -9.08 14.09 22.42
CA TYR A 166 -7.99 14.83 23.03
C TYR A 166 -8.44 15.49 24.33
N LYS A 167 -7.73 15.21 25.42
CA LYS A 167 -7.95 15.85 26.71
C LYS A 167 -6.60 16.16 27.35
N GLU A 168 -6.41 17.42 27.71
CA GLU A 168 -5.27 17.85 28.50
C GLU A 168 -5.27 17.09 29.85
N GLY A 169 -4.24 16.28 30.11
CA GLY A 169 -4.15 15.43 31.31
C GLY A 169 -5.06 14.20 31.31
N GLY A 170 -5.38 13.63 30.14
CA GLY A 170 -6.10 12.36 30.03
C GLY A 170 -5.44 11.20 30.79
N THR A 171 -6.23 10.17 31.12
CA THR A 171 -5.74 8.97 31.83
C THR A 171 -4.86 8.07 30.96
N ALA A 172 -4.82 8.33 29.66
CA ALA A 172 -3.99 7.65 28.69
C ALA A 172 -3.18 8.66 27.86
N CYS A 173 -2.09 8.18 27.27
CA CYS A 173 -1.20 8.96 26.45
C CYS A 173 -1.06 8.32 25.07
N ARG A 174 -1.36 9.08 24.02
CA ARG A 174 -1.06 8.70 22.65
C ARG A 174 0.32 9.25 22.27
N ILE A 175 1.24 8.36 21.98
CA ILE A 175 2.57 8.67 21.48
C ILE A 175 2.54 8.46 19.96
N SER A 176 2.70 9.54 19.21
CA SER A 176 2.69 9.47 17.74
C SER A 176 3.79 10.32 17.11
N GLY A 177 4.38 9.83 16.02
CA GLY A 177 5.41 10.57 15.29
C GLY A 177 6.33 9.68 14.46
N THR A 178 7.22 10.33 13.73
CA THR A 178 8.24 9.69 12.90
C THR A 178 9.61 9.88 13.55
N LEU A 179 10.30 8.78 13.82
CA LEU A 179 11.65 8.75 14.34
C LEU A 179 12.63 8.48 13.21
N ILE A 180 13.65 9.32 13.07
CA ILE A 180 14.76 9.08 12.14
C ILE A 180 15.89 8.47 12.97
N VAL A 181 16.13 7.17 12.78
CA VAL A 181 17.07 6.38 13.58
C VAL A 181 18.13 5.75 12.70
N LYS A 182 19.26 5.34 13.30
CA LYS A 182 20.24 4.53 12.59
C LYS A 182 19.64 3.16 12.26
N ARG A 183 20.00 2.62 11.10
CA ARG A 183 19.52 1.33 10.60
C ARG A 183 20.30 0.17 11.24
N VAL A 184 20.04 -0.05 12.52
CA VAL A 184 20.73 -1.01 13.38
C VAL A 184 19.71 -1.57 14.38
N THR A 185 20.05 -2.67 15.03
CA THR A 185 19.14 -3.32 15.99
C THR A 185 18.96 -2.41 17.19
N ALA A 186 17.74 -1.93 17.40
CA ALA A 186 17.40 -1.03 18.48
C ALA A 186 16.11 -1.46 19.19
N ASN A 187 16.00 -1.10 20.47
CA ASN A 187 14.82 -1.31 21.29
C ASN A 187 14.18 0.03 21.64
N LEU A 188 12.87 0.13 21.46
CA LEU A 188 12.06 1.24 21.92
C LEU A 188 11.53 0.93 23.31
N HIS A 189 11.94 1.70 24.31
CA HIS A 189 11.53 1.57 25.69
C HIS A 189 10.51 2.66 26.01
N ILE A 190 9.35 2.24 26.53
CA ILE A 190 8.34 3.14 27.10
C ILE A 190 8.31 2.83 28.59
N THR A 191 8.80 3.75 29.40
CA THR A 191 8.94 3.55 30.85
C THR A 191 8.29 4.68 31.62
N LEU A 192 8.02 4.44 32.90
CA LEU A 192 7.58 5.49 33.81
C LEU A 192 8.77 6.32 34.28
N LEU A 193 8.55 7.60 34.59
CA LEU A 193 9.58 8.42 35.22
C LEU A 193 10.04 7.78 36.54
N GLY A 194 11.34 7.62 36.70
CA GLY A 194 11.99 7.00 37.86
C GLY A 194 12.00 5.47 37.84
N HIS A 195 11.33 4.83 36.87
CA HIS A 195 11.35 3.39 36.69
C HIS A 195 12.14 3.02 35.44
N GLY A 196 13.19 2.21 35.61
CA GLY A 196 14.09 1.78 34.53
C GLY A 196 15.27 2.73 34.29
N TYR A 197 15.05 4.05 34.34
CA TYR A 197 16.11 5.06 34.24
C TYR A 197 15.97 6.11 35.34
N ALA A 198 17.11 6.62 35.81
CA ALA A 198 17.13 7.72 36.77
C ALA A 198 16.53 8.99 36.13
N SER A 199 15.54 9.57 36.79
CA SER A 199 14.97 10.89 36.47
C SER A 199 14.74 11.67 37.75
N TYR A 200 14.59 12.98 37.62
CA TYR A 200 14.33 13.89 38.75
C TYR A 200 12.98 13.60 39.43
N GLU A 201 12.01 13.16 38.65
CA GLU A 201 10.69 12.73 39.13
C GLU A 201 10.62 11.20 39.21
N HIS A 202 9.97 10.68 40.25
CA HIS A 202 9.78 9.25 40.45
C HIS A 202 8.30 8.95 40.67
N VAL A 203 7.72 8.11 39.81
CA VAL A 203 6.31 7.71 39.90
C VAL A 203 6.11 6.73 41.06
N ASP A 204 5.00 6.87 41.81
CA ASP A 204 4.66 5.95 42.89
C ASP A 204 4.48 4.50 42.37
N HIS A 205 5.06 3.54 43.09
CA HIS A 205 5.04 2.12 42.74
C HIS A 205 3.63 1.52 42.66
N LYS A 206 2.64 2.14 43.30
CA LYS A 206 1.22 1.70 43.23
C LYS A 206 0.57 1.93 41.86
N ARG A 207 1.17 2.76 40.99
CA ARG A 207 0.66 3.08 39.64
C ARG A 207 1.52 2.45 38.53
N THR A 208 2.08 1.27 38.77
CA THR A 208 3.04 0.61 37.87
C THR A 208 2.40 -0.31 36.82
N TYR A 209 1.07 -0.38 36.73
CA TYR A 209 0.42 -1.18 35.70
C TYR A 209 0.47 -0.44 34.35
N LEU A 210 1.21 -0.99 33.39
CA LEU A 210 1.29 -0.46 32.04
C LEU A 210 0.46 -1.36 31.10
N HIS A 211 -0.61 -0.80 30.54
CA HIS A 211 -1.32 -1.44 29.43
C HIS A 211 -1.03 -0.68 28.14
N LEU A 212 -0.62 -1.41 27.10
CA LEU A 212 -0.23 -0.87 25.80
C LEU A 212 -1.26 -1.29 24.74
N LEU A 213 -1.69 -0.33 23.94
CA LEU A 213 -2.43 -0.54 22.70
C LEU A 213 -1.63 0.09 21.56
N SER A 214 -0.97 -0.73 20.75
CA SER A 214 -0.31 -0.24 19.54
C SER A 214 -1.36 0.03 18.46
N ARG A 215 -1.26 1.16 17.75
CA ARG A 215 -2.12 1.48 16.61
C ARG A 215 -1.28 1.53 15.35
N ASP A 216 -1.56 0.64 14.39
CA ASP A 216 -0.97 0.81 13.08
C ASP A 216 -1.68 1.97 12.36
N SER A 217 -1.00 3.11 12.23
CA SER A 217 -1.46 4.19 11.35
C SER A 217 -1.21 3.72 9.91
N ARG A 218 -2.16 2.93 9.38
CA ARG A 218 -2.22 2.58 7.97
C ARG A 218 -2.47 3.83 7.15
N TYR A 219 -1.45 4.61 6.81
CA TYR A 219 -1.38 5.51 5.64
C TYR A 219 0.05 5.98 5.40
#